data_AF-A0A5K0WT05-F1
#
_entry.id   AF-A0A5K0WT05-F1
#
_cell.length_a   1.000
_cell.length_b   1.000
_cell.length_c   1.000
_cell.angle_alpha   90.00
_cell.angle_beta   90.00
_cell.angle_gamma   90.00
#
_symmetry.space_group_name_H-M   'P 1'
#
loop_
_entity.id
_entity.type
_entity.pdbx_description
1 polymer ?
#
loop_
_entity_poly.entity_id
_entity_poly.type
_entity_poly.pdbx_seq_one_letter_code
_entity_poly.pdbx_strand_id
1 'polypeptide(L)' 'DYTQVHPPCLNRILEKQESAKDCIETNFYGTKRVTKALLPLLRPSSYKPRIVNVSSVYGLLL' A
#
# COMPACT_ATOMS: atom_id res chain seq x y z
N ASP A 1 22.48 -21.50 18.10
CA ASP A 1 22.53 -21.27 16.65
C ASP A 1 21.31 -21.94 16.04
N TYR A 2 20.22 -21.19 15.88
CA TYR A 2 18.93 -21.69 15.40
C TYR A 2 18.69 -21.08 14.03
N THR A 3 19.29 -21.67 13.01
CA THR A 3 18.86 -21.43 11.64
C THR A 3 17.41 -21.87 11.53
N GLN A 4 16.52 -20.89 11.60
CA GLN A 4 15.09 -20.98 11.36
C GLN A 4 14.85 -21.45 9.93
N VAL A 5 14.86 -22.78 9.71
CA VAL A 5 14.21 -23.37 8.55
C VAL A 5 12.71 -23.37 8.87
N HIS A 6 12.11 -22.18 8.76
CA HIS A 6 10.66 -22.04 8.85
C HIS A 6 10.03 -22.64 7.58
N PRO A 7 8.91 -23.39 7.71
CA PRO A 7 8.21 -23.91 6.55
C PRO A 7 7.80 -22.75 5.61
N PRO A 8 7.85 -22.93 4.28
CA PRO A 8 7.69 -21.83 3.31
C PRO A 8 6.40 -21.02 3.48
N CYS A 9 5.37 -21.63 4.05
CA CYS A 9 4.07 -21.04 4.32
C CYS A 9 4.00 -20.14 5.57
N LEU A 10 4.87 -20.33 6.57
CA LEU A 10 4.83 -19.59 7.84
C LEU A 10 5.53 -18.22 7.75
N ASN A 11 6.49 -18.08 6.83
CA ASN A 11 7.16 -16.81 6.53
C ASN A 11 6.21 -15.72 6.01
N ARG A 12 5.00 -16.08 5.56
CA ARG A 12 4.00 -15.14 5.04
C ARG A 12 3.16 -14.48 6.14
N ILE A 13 3.14 -15.05 7.35
CA ILE A 13 2.29 -14.59 8.46
C ILE A 13 3.11 -13.75 9.47
N LEU A 14 4.42 -13.98 9.54
CA LEU A 14 5.35 -13.17 10.33
C LEU A 14 5.76 -11.92 9.55
N GLU A 15 4.97 -10.86 9.68
CA GLU A 15 5.34 -9.52 9.21
C GLU A 15 6.51 -8.97 10.03
N LYS A 16 7.58 -8.55 9.35
CA LYS A 16 8.70 -7.85 10.00
C LYS A 16 8.34 -6.38 10.18
N GLN A 17 8.92 -5.72 11.19
CA GLN A 17 8.68 -4.28 11.38
C GLN A 17 9.07 -3.44 10.15
N GLU A 18 10.10 -3.87 9.41
CA GLU A 18 10.53 -3.24 8.17
C GLU A 18 9.48 -3.38 7.05
N SER A 19 8.89 -4.56 6.88
CA SER A 19 7.81 -4.76 5.88
C SER A 19 6.56 -3.95 6.23
N ALA A 20 6.26 -3.77 7.51
CA ALA A 20 5.17 -2.90 7.94
C ALA A 20 5.42 -1.42 7.59
N LYS A 21 6.66 -0.91 7.74
CA LYS A 21 7.03 0.46 7.35
C LYS A 21 6.87 0.65 5.85
N ASP A 22 7.40 -0.28 5.06
CA ASP A 22 7.32 -0.22 3.59
C ASP A 22 5.88 -0.31 3.09
N CYS A 23 5.05 -1.13 3.76
CA CYS A 23 3.62 -1.25 3.47
C CYS A 23 2.90 0.10 3.65
N ILE A 24 3.11 0.79 4.78
CA ILE A 24 2.50 2.10 5.03
C ILE A 24 3.07 3.17 4.09
N GLU A 25 4.38 3.16 3.88
CA GLU A 25 5.06 4.11 2.99
C GLU A 25 4.56 3.98 1.55
N THR A 26 4.35 2.77 1.06
CA THR A 26 3.88 2.52 -0.31
C THR A 26 2.37 2.75 -0.43
N ASN A 27 1.56 2.04 0.36
CA ASN A 27 0.13 1.95 0.15
C ASN A 27 -0.61 3.22 0.56
N PHE A 28 -0.14 3.91 1.59
CA PHE A 28 -0.78 5.12 2.09
C PHE A 28 -0.05 6.39 1.65
N TYR A 29 1.21 6.57 2.07
CA TYR A 29 1.95 7.80 1.78
C TYR A 29 2.30 7.93 0.30
N GLY A 30 2.71 6.83 -0.35
CA GLY A 30 2.98 6.75 -1.78
C GLY A 30 1.76 7.13 -2.61
N THR A 31 0.62 6.47 -2.36
CA THR A 31 -0.66 6.80 -3.00
C THR A 31 -1.02 8.28 -2.81
N LYS A 32 -0.90 8.81 -1.59
CA LYS A 32 -1.16 10.24 -1.30
C LYS A 32 -0.25 11.17 -2.11
N ARG A 33 1.05 10.87 -2.21
CA ARG A 33 2.00 11.67 -3.00
C ARG A 33 1.65 11.65 -4.48
N VAL A 34 1.38 10.48 -5.05
CA VAL A 34 0.99 10.34 -6.46
C VAL A 34 -0.31 11.09 -6.74
N THR A 35 -1.33 10.93 -5.90
CA THR A 35 -2.57 11.68 -6.02
C THR A 35 -2.32 13.19 -6.02
N LYS A 36 -1.53 13.71 -5.06
CA LYS A 36 -1.21 15.13 -5.00
C LYS A 36 -0.46 15.64 -6.22
N ALA A 37 0.51 14.86 -6.72
CA ALA A 37 1.30 15.24 -7.89
C ALA A 37 0.46 15.28 -9.17
N LEU A 38 -0.48 14.35 -9.33
CA LEU A 38 -1.31 14.26 -10.53
C LEU A 38 -2.56 15.14 -10.46
N LEU A 39 -3.04 15.51 -9.27
CA LEU A 39 -4.28 16.28 -9.10
C LEU A 39 -4.31 17.60 -9.91
N PRO A 40 -3.24 18.41 -9.99
CA PRO A 40 -3.23 19.62 -10.82
C PRO A 40 -3.41 19.34 -12.31
N LEU A 41 -2.94 18.18 -12.80
CA LEU A 41 -3.08 17.77 -14.20
C LEU A 41 -4.47 17.22 -14.50
N LEU A 42 -5.09 16.56 -13.50
CA LEU A 42 -6.42 15.99 -13.63
C LEU A 42 -7.51 17.07 -13.56
N ARG A 43 -7.41 18.03 -12.63
CA ARG A 43 -8.44 19.07 -12.43
C ARG A 43 -8.95 19.78 -13.70
N PRO A 44 -8.10 20.24 -14.63
CA PRO A 44 -8.56 20.95 -15.83
C PRO A 44 -9.09 20.03 -16.95
N SER A 45 -9.03 18.71 -16.79
CA SER A 45 -9.43 17.78 -17.85
C SER A 45 -10.94 17.82 -18.11
N SER A 46 -11.31 17.99 -19.39
CA SER A 46 -12.70 17.94 -19.86
C SER A 46 -13.32 16.53 -19.82
N TYR A 47 -12.49 15.50 -19.62
CA TYR A 47 -12.89 14.09 -19.69
C TYR A 47 -13.38 13.49 -18.36
N LYS A 48 -13.73 14.31 -17.36
CA LYS A 48 -14.18 13.86 -16.02
C LYS A 48 -13.24 12.79 -15.42
N PRO A 49 -11.98 13.15 -15.12
CA PRO A 49 -11.00 12.19 -14.64
C PRO A 49 -11.42 11.56 -13.31
N ARG A 50 -11.02 10.30 -13.11
CA ARG A 50 -11.29 9.53 -11.89
C ARG A 50 -9.99 9.06 -11.27
N ILE A 51 -9.92 9.13 -9.94
CA ILE A 51 -8.86 8.51 -9.15
C ILE A 51 -9.47 7.29 -8.48
N VAL A 52 -8.85 6.12 -8.69
CA VAL A 52 -9.29 4.85 -8.09
C VAL A 52 -8.15 4.33 -7.22
N ASN A 53 -8.36 4.32 -5.91
CA ASN A 53 -7.43 3.71 -4.97
C ASN A 53 -7.83 2.25 -4.77
N VAL A 54 -6.92 1.33 -5.07
CA VAL A 54 -7.12 -0.10 -4.81
C VAL A 54 -6.73 -0.38 -3.36
N SER A 55 -7.72 -0.80 -2.56
CA SER A 55 -7.55 -1.15 -1.15
C SER A 55 -7.89 -2.62 -0.92
N SER A 56 -7.89 -3.06 0.34
CA SER A 56 -8.20 -4.43 0.76
C SER A 56 -9.34 -4.45 1.78
N VAL A 57 -10.08 -5.57 1.81
CA VAL A 57 -11.11 -5.85 2.84
C VAL A 57 -10.51 -5.78 4.25
N TYR A 58 -9.22 -6.11 4.39
CA TYR A 58 -8.49 -6.00 5.66
C TYR A 58 -8.29 -4.56 6.16
N GLY A 59 -8.62 -3.54 5.35
CA GLY A 59 -8.58 -2.13 5.76
C GLY A 59 -9.87 -1.64 6.43
N LEU A 60 -10.89 -2.49 6.55
CA LEU A 60 -12.11 -2.17 7.29
C LEU A 60 -11.84 -2.28 8.80
N LEU A 61 -12.21 -1.25 9.55
CA LEU A 61 -12.36 -1.35 11.01
C LEU A 61 -13.63 -2.18 11.26
N LEU A 62 -13.46 -3.41 11.74
CA LEU A 62 -14.57 -4.23 12.25
C LEU A 62 -15.15 -3.61 13.52
#